data_AF-A0A172WF58-F1
#
_entry.id   AF-A0A172WF58-F1
#
_cell.length_a   1.000
_cell.length_b   1.000
_cell.length_c   1.000
_cell.angle_alpha   90.00
_cell.angle_beta   90.00
_cell.angle_gamma   90.00
#
_symmetry.space_group_name_H-M   'P 1'
#
loop_
_entity.id
_entity.type
_entity.pdbx_description
1 polymer ?
#
loop_
_entity_poly.entity_id
_entity_poly.type
_entity_poly.pdbx_seq_one_letter_code
_entity_poly.pdbx_strand_id
1 'polypeptide(L)' 'MRIVSIRGIARKYGLNHMKVWRLFNLYHSIYGDDPRYVIIDADGRRKPTQRFENFVKKALL' A
#
# COMPACT_ATOMS: atom_id res chain seq x y z
N MET A 1 9.87 1.85 10.15
CA MET A 1 8.64 1.25 9.59
C MET A 1 8.97 0.58 8.27
N ARG A 2 8.48 -0.64 7.99
CA ARG A 2 8.90 -1.39 6.78
C ARG A 2 8.11 -0.93 5.55
N ILE A 3 8.82 -0.51 4.51
CA ILE A 3 8.28 -0.25 3.17
C ILE A 3 8.09 -1.59 2.46
N VAL A 4 6.99 -1.70 1.71
CA VAL A 4 6.66 -2.85 0.88
C VAL A 4 6.30 -2.41 -0.52
N SER A 5 6.42 -3.29 -1.50
CA SER A 5 6.09 -3.00 -2.90
C SER A 5 4.67 -3.45 -3.22
N ILE A 6 3.91 -2.63 -3.95
CA ILE A 6 2.57 -2.98 -4.46
C ILE A 6 2.63 -4.23 -5.34
N ARG A 7 3.66 -4.34 -6.20
CA ARG A 7 3.89 -5.55 -7.01
C ARG A 7 4.22 -6.76 -6.14
N GLY A 8 4.97 -6.55 -5.07
CA GLY A 8 5.30 -7.59 -4.09
C GLY A 8 4.04 -8.13 -3.40
N ILE A 9 3.16 -7.25 -2.91
CA ILE A 9 1.87 -7.61 -2.31
C ILE A 9 1.01 -8.37 -3.31
N ALA A 10 0.88 -7.84 -4.53
CA ALA A 10 0.09 -8.46 -5.59
C ALA A 10 0.56 -9.89 -5.89
N ARG A 11 1.87 -10.09 -6.07
CA ARG A 11 2.47 -11.41 -6.31
C ARG A 11 2.28 -12.36 -5.12
N LYS A 12 2.52 -11.87 -3.90
CA LYS A 12 2.44 -12.68 -2.67
C LYS A 12 1.05 -13.28 -2.45
N TYR A 13 0.00 -12.52 -2.79
CA TYR A 13 -1.38 -12.91 -2.56
C TYR A 13 -2.14 -13.33 -3.84
N GLY A 14 -1.45 -13.47 -4.98
CA GLY A 14 -2.09 -13.81 -6.26
C GLY A 14 -3.12 -12.78 -6.73
N LEU A 15 -2.96 -11.51 -6.34
CA LEU A 15 -3.90 -10.44 -6.63
C LEU A 15 -3.53 -9.70 -7.93
N ASN A 16 -4.54 -9.14 -8.60
CA ASN A 16 -4.32 -8.24 -9.72
C ASN A 16 -3.62 -6.95 -9.26
N HIS A 17 -2.47 -6.63 -9.86
CA HIS A 17 -1.66 -5.46 -9.51
C HIS A 17 -2.45 -4.15 -9.55
N MET A 18 -3.32 -3.95 -10.56
CA MET A 18 -4.13 -2.74 -10.69
C MET A 18 -5.17 -2.61 -9.58
N LYS A 19 -5.72 -3.73 -9.09
CA LYS A 19 -6.63 -3.71 -7.93
C LYS A 19 -5.90 -3.27 -6.66
N VAL A 20 -4.70 -3.80 -6.40
CA VAL A 20 -3.89 -3.41 -5.25
C VAL A 20 -3.47 -1.93 -5.35
N TRP A 21 -3.13 -1.46 -6.56
CA TRP A 21 -2.82 -0.05 -6.79
C TRP A 21 -4.01 0.87 -6.50
N ARG A 22 -5.22 0.52 -6.98
CA ARG A 22 -6.44 1.29 -6.67
C ARG A 22 -6.75 1.33 -5.17
N LEU A 23 -6.58 0.20 -4.47
CA LEU A 23 -6.71 0.16 -3.02
C LEU A 23 -5.68 1.04 -2.32
N PHE A 24 -4.45 1.12 -2.83
CA PHE A 24 -3.44 2.00 -2.27
C PHE A 24 -3.81 3.47 -2.40
N ASN A 25 -4.37 3.87 -3.55
CA ASN A 25 -4.89 5.23 -3.74
C ASN A 25 -6.05 5.55 -2.78
N LEU A 26 -6.99 4.62 -2.61
CA LEU A 26 -8.10 4.80 -1.65
C LEU A 26 -7.58 4.86 -0.20
N TYR A 27 -6.64 4.01 0.15
CA TYR A 27 -6.01 4.01 1.46
C TYR A 27 -5.33 5.35 1.74
N HIS A 28 -4.59 5.89 0.76
CA HIS A 28 -4.01 7.23 0.86
C HIS A 28 -5.08 8.33 0.97
N SER A 29 -6.20 8.26 0.25
CA SER A 29 -7.25 9.28 0.38
C SER A 29 -7.91 9.33 1.76
N ILE A 30 -7.86 8.23 2.52
CA ILE A 30 -8.41 8.14 3.88
C ILE A 30 -7.41 8.69 4.91
N TYR A 31 -6.14 8.31 4.81
CA TYR A 31 -5.13 8.63 5.83
C TYR A 31 -4.24 9.83 5.47
N GLY A 32 -4.37 10.36 4.25
CA GLY A 32 -3.55 11.45 3.75
C GLY A 32 -2.06 11.13 3.79
N ASP A 33 -1.27 12.14 4.17
CA ASP A 33 0.20 12.06 4.23
C ASP A 33 0.71 11.64 5.62
N ASP A 34 -0.11 10.98 6.44
CA ASP A 34 0.33 10.45 7.73
C ASP A 34 1.46 9.43 7.51
N PRO A 35 2.68 9.70 8.02
CA PRO A 35 3.85 8.87 7.82
C PRO A 35 3.73 7.49 8.47
N ARG A 36 2.70 7.22 9.27
CA ARG A 36 2.39 5.88 9.81
C ARG A 36 1.71 4.99 8.78
N TYR A 37 1.01 5.57 7.80
CA TYR A 37 0.19 4.83 6.83
C TYR A 37 0.87 4.76 5.48
N VAL A 38 1.48 5.87 5.04
CA VAL A 38 2.16 6.02 3.74
C VAL A 38 3.51 6.69 3.97
N ILE A 39 4.58 6.18 3.37
CA ILE A 39 5.89 6.85 3.40
C ILE A 39 6.07 7.61 2.10
N ILE A 40 6.43 8.90 2.19
CA ILE A 40 6.85 9.69 1.03
C ILE A 40 8.38 9.60 0.97
N ASP A 41 8.87 9.03 -0.12
CA ASP A 41 10.30 8.89 -0.38
C ASP A 41 10.92 10.24 -0.82
N ALA A 42 12.24 10.36 -0.84
CA ALA A 42 12.92 11.61 -1.20
C ALA A 42 12.60 12.08 -2.64
N ASP A 43 12.19 11.15 -3.51
CA ASP A 43 11.72 11.42 -4.88
C ASP A 43 10.25 11.88 -4.96
N GLY A 44 9.60 12.10 -3.81
CA GLY A 44 8.19 12.48 -3.70
C GLY A 44 7.22 11.32 -3.95
N ARG A 45 7.71 10.09 -4.19
CA ARG A 45 6.82 8.95 -4.44
C ARG A 45 6.30 8.36 -3.15
N ARG A 46 5.01 8.03 -3.18
CA ARG A 46 4.31 7.33 -2.10
C ARG A 46 4.67 5.85 -2.12
N LYS A 47 5.12 5.35 -0.98
CA LYS A 47 5.48 3.95 -0.77
C LYS A 47 4.51 3.31 0.23
N PRO A 48 3.97 2.14 -0.09
CA PRO A 48 3.15 1.40 0.87
C PRO A 48 4.00 0.88 2.02
N THR A 49 3.33 0.75 3.15
CA THR A 49 3.91 0.28 4.40
C THR A 49 3.40 -1.11 4.73
N GLN A 50 4.00 -1.77 5.71
CA GLN A 50 3.49 -3.04 6.24
C GLN A 50 2.01 -2.93 6.69
N ARG A 51 1.57 -1.74 7.14
CA ARG A 51 0.16 -1.51 7.52
C ARG A 51 -0.77 -1.60 6.31
N PHE A 52 -0.35 -1.07 5.16
CA PHE A 52 -1.11 -1.23 3.93
C PHE A 52 -1.20 -2.70 3.51
N GLU A 53 -0.12 -3.49 3.62
CA GLU A 53 -0.18 -4.93 3.36
C GLU A 53 -1.19 -5.64 4.29
N ASN A 54 -1.19 -5.31 5.58
CA ASN A 54 -2.16 -5.85 6.53
C ASN A 54 -3.60 -5.43 6.21
N PHE A 55 -3.79 -4.20 5.73
CA PHE A 55 -5.08 -3.72 5.26
C PHE A 55 -5.56 -4.51 4.04
N VAL A 56 -4.70 -4.71 3.03
CA VAL A 56 -5.02 -5.53 1.84
C VAL A 56 -5.39 -6.95 2.25
N LYS A 57 -4.63 -7.55 3.18
CA LYS A 57 -4.94 -8.89 3.71
C LYS A 57 -6.33 -8.94 4.34
N LYS A 58 -6.75 -7.92 5.08
CA LYS A 58 -8.08 -7.90 5.73
C LYS A 58 -9.23 -7.53 4.79
N ALA A 59 -8.95 -6.72 3.76
CA ALA A 59 -9.97 -6.19 2.87
C ALA A 59 -10.30 -7.15 1.71
N LEU A 60 -9.36 -8.02 1.33
CA LEU A 60 -9.47 -8.87 0.13
C LEU A 60 -9.33 -10.38 0.37
N LEU A 61 -8.94 -10.81 1.57
CA LEU A 61 -8.76 -12.23 1.94
C LEU A 61 -9.49 -12.50 3.25
#